data_AF-A0A382BAJ0-F1
#
_entry.id   AF-A0A382BAJ0-F1
#
_cell.length_a   1.000
_cell.length_b   1.000
_cell.length_c   1.000
_cell.angle_alpha   90.00
_cell.angle_beta   90.00
_cell.angle_gamma   90.00
#
_symmetry.space_group_name_H-M   'P 1'
#
loop_
_entity.id
_entity.type
_entity.pdbx_description
1 polymer ?
#
loop_
_entity_poly.entity_id
_entity_poly.type
_entity_poly.pdbx_seq_one_letter_code
_entity_poly.pdbx_strand_id
1 'polypeptide(L)' 'MVDLETLFKETGDIPWVVGLSGGKDSTAVTMRMLETLESLPPPIRRRKK' A
#
# COMPACT_ATOMS: atom_id res chain seq x y z
N MET A 1 -6.87 13.07 -3.96
CA MET A 1 -6.76 11.79 -3.24
C MET A 1 -5.38 11.23 -3.58
N VAL A 2 -4.63 10.70 -2.61
CA VAL A 2 -3.24 10.22 -2.84
C VAL A 2 -3.26 9.02 -3.79
N ASP A 3 -2.37 9.01 -4.78
CA ASP A 3 -2.14 7.85 -5.64
C ASP A 3 -1.16 6.89 -4.95
N LEU A 4 -1.71 5.82 -4.37
CA LEU A 4 -0.94 4.83 -3.63
C LEU A 4 -0.05 3.96 -4.55
N GLU A 5 -0.40 3.79 -5.82
CA GLU A 5 0.43 3.00 -6.74
C GLU A 5 1.72 3.74 -7.07
N THR A 6 1.60 5.03 -7.42
CA THR A 6 2.77 5.89 -7.67
C THR A 6 3.64 5.99 -6.42
N LEU A 7 3.03 6.23 -5.25
CA LEU A 7 3.75 6.30 -3.99
C LEU A 7 4.49 4.98 -3.68
N PHE A 8 3.88 3.82 -3.96
CA PHE A 8 4.52 2.53 -3.73
C PHE A 8 5.72 2.31 -4.65
N LYS A 9 5.64 2.72 -5.92
CA LYS A 9 6.76 2.62 -6.87
C LYS A 9 7.94 3.51 -6.46
N GLU A 10 7.65 4.69 -5.92
CA GLU A 10 8.66 5.65 -5.46
C GLU A 10 9.31 5.26 -4.12
N THR A 11 8.57 4.59 -3.24
CA THR A 11 9.01 4.23 -1.88
C THR A 11 9.10 2.73 -1.64
N GLY A 12 9.18 1.92 -2.71
CA GLY A 12 9.03 0.46 -2.65
C GLY A 12 10.15 -0.26 -1.88
N ASP A 13 11.21 0.45 -1.52
CA ASP A 13 12.28 0.01 -0.62
C ASP A 13 11.98 0.23 0.86
N ILE A 14 10.94 1.01 1.19
CA ILE A 14 10.51 1.32 2.55
C ILE A 14 9.29 0.45 2.90
N PRO A 15 9.30 -0.27 4.04
CA PRO A 15 8.12 -1.02 4.46
C PRO A 15 6.98 -0.07 4.82
N TRP A 16 5.81 -0.30 4.23
CA TRP A 16 4.61 0.45 4.57
C TRP A 16 3.98 -0.10 5.84
N VAL A 17 3.76 0.79 6.81
CA VAL A 17 3.11 0.48 8.10
C VAL A 17 1.85 1.30 8.21
N VAL A 18 0.71 0.64 8.45
CA VAL A 18 -0.58 1.28 8.68
C VAL A 18 -1.10 0.92 10.06
N GLY A 19 -1.49 1.93 10.83
CA GLY A 19 -2.16 1.73 12.11
C GLY A 19 -3.64 1.43 11.89
N LEU A 20 -4.08 0.23 12.27
CA LEU A 20 -5.48 -0.18 12.19
C LEU A 20 -6.13 -0.09 13.58
N SER A 21 -7.00 0.90 13.77
CA SER A 21 -7.75 1.08 15.03
C SER A 21 -9.15 0.44 14.99
N GLY A 22 -9.61 0.03 13.82
CA GLY A 22 -10.98 -0.45 13.58
C GLY A 22 -11.99 0.68 13.27
N GLY A 23 -11.58 1.94 13.41
CA GLY A 23 -12.39 3.08 12.96
C GLY A 23 -12.46 3.14 11.44
N LYS A 24 -13.55 3.73 10.91
CA LYS A 24 -13.86 3.84 9.48
C LYS A 24 -12.66 4.27 8.63
N ASP A 25 -11.96 5.31 9.06
CA ASP A 25 -10.87 5.90 8.28
C ASP A 25 -9.66 4.97 8.22
N SER A 26 -9.26 4.39 9.35
CA SER A 26 -8.16 3.43 9.42
C SER A 26 -8.45 2.17 8.62
N THR A 27 -9.70 1.70 8.63
CA THR A 27 -10.15 0.56 7.85
C THR A 27 -10.13 0.88 6.35
N ALA A 28 -10.66 2.04 5.94
CA ALA A 28 -10.67 2.45 4.54
C ALA A 28 -9.25 2.58 3.96
N VAL A 29 -8.33 3.19 4.71
CA VAL A 29 -6.92 3.32 4.31
C VAL A 29 -6.26 1.95 4.20
N THR A 30 -6.46 1.07 5.18
CA THR A 30 -5.92 -0.29 5.17
C THR A 30 -6.41 -1.08 3.95
N MET A 31 -7.73 -1.08 3.70
CA MET A 31 -8.31 -1.78 2.56
C MET A 31 -7.78 -1.22 1.24
N ARG A 32 -7.72 0.10 1.10
CA ARG A 32 -7.23 0.74 -0.11
C ARG A 32 -5.76 0.45 -0.38
N MET A 33 -4.94 0.39 0.67
CA MET A 33 -3.54 -0.03 0.58
C MET A 33 -3.44 -1.48 0.10
N LEU A 34 -4.19 -2.41 0.69
CA LEU A 34 -4.19 -3.82 0.30
C LEU A 34 -4.62 -4.00 -1.17
N GLU A 35 -5.73 -3.39 -1.57
CA GLU A 35 -6.21 -3.41 -2.96
C GLU A 35 -5.15 -2.92 -3.96
N THR A 36 -4.46 -1.82 -3.61
CA THR A 36 -3.40 -1.25 -4.45
C THR A 36 -2.23 -2.23 -4.59
N LEU A 37 -1.80 -2.84 -3.48
CA LEU A 37 -0.69 -3.81 -3.52
C LEU A 37 -1.06 -5.09 -4.29
N GLU A 38 -2.31 -5.53 -4.17
CA GLU A 38 -2.82 -6.70 -4.89
C GLU A 38 -2.94 -6.46 -6.40
N SER A 39 -3.28 -5.25 -6.83
CA SER A 39 -3.37 -4.90 -8.25
C SER A 39 -2.02 -4.78 -8.96
N LEU A 40 -0.92 -4.65 -8.21
CA LEU A 40 0.42 -4.53 -8.79
C LEU A 40 0.96 -5.85 -9.35
N PRO A 41 1.63 -5.84 -10.52
CA PRO A 41 2.32 -7.00 -11.06
C PRO A 41 3.33 -7.62 -10.07
N PRO A 42 3.50 -8.95 -10.03
CA PRO A 42 4.45 -9.61 -9.13
C PRO A 42 5.88 -9.06 -9.17
N PRO A 43 6.47 -8.67 -10.32
CA PRO A 43 7.82 -8.08 -10.36
C PRO A 43 7.95 -6.75 -9.61
N ILE A 44 6.86 -5.97 -9.55
CA ILE A 44 6.82 -4.69 -8.84
C ILE A 44 6.59 -4.94 -7.35
N ARG A 45 5.64 -5.82 -7.00
CA ARG A 45 5.29 -6.15 -5.61
C ARG A 45 6.39 -6.90 -4.85
N ARG A 46 7.15 -7.77 -5.54
CA ARG A 46 8.17 -8.64 -4.92
C ARG A 46 9.57 -8.01 -4.87
N ARG A 47 9.73 -6.73 -5.21
CA ARG A 47 11.01 -6.01 -5.04
C ARG A 47 11.31 -5.87 -3.53
N LYS A 48 11.82 -6.94 -2.93
CA LYS A 48 12.63 -6.88 -1.72
C LYS A 48 14.06 -6.86 -2.20
N LYS A 49 14.77 -5.75 -2.02
CA LYS A 49 16.23 -5.78 -2.09
C LYS A 49 16.75 -6.59 -0.92
#